data_AF-A0A9X4HTW6-F1
#
_entry.id   AF-A0A9X4HTW6-F1
#
_cell.length_a   1.000
_cell.length_b   1.000
_cell.length_c   1.000
_cell.angle_alpha   90.00
_cell.angle_beta   90.00
_cell.angle_gamma   90.00
#
_symmetry.space_group_name_H-M   'P 1'
#
loop_
_entity.id
_entity.type
_entity.pdbx_description
1 polymer ?
#
loop_
_entity_poly.entity_id
_entity_poly.type
_entity_poly.pdbx_seq_one_letter_code
_entity_poly.pdbx_strand_id
1 'polypeptide(L)'
;MITLELDHQRVQEVLRRVEWAVGDLAPLMRGIAAEFASITEENFEAEAQGDDPWQTLSEVTSSRREASGTWPGQMLQVSAGGLAASITTQATDSSALVGSNKVYAAMMHFGGSQEEFPNLWGDIPARPYLPMDAEGKLQPEAEDSILDLALGHLEKAARQ
;
A
#
# COMPACT_ATOMS: atom_id res chain seq x y z
N MET A 1 45.96 -28.34 -2.42
CA MET A 1 45.29 -27.03 -2.48
C MET A 1 44.73 -26.91 -3.88
N ILE A 2 43.39 -26.89 -4.02
CA ILE A 2 42.72 -26.75 -5.33
C ILE A 2 42.24 -25.31 -5.38
N THR A 3 42.81 -24.53 -6.29
CA THR A 3 42.31 -23.19 -6.62
C THR A 3 41.29 -23.38 -7.75
N LEU A 4 40.01 -23.22 -7.44
CA LEU A 4 38.93 -23.18 -8.43
C LEU A 4 38.93 -21.78 -9.06
N GLU A 5 39.59 -21.62 -10.20
CA GLU A 5 39.36 -20.45 -11.06
C GLU A 5 38.05 -20.68 -11.81
N LEU A 6 37.00 -19.95 -11.41
CA LEU A 6 35.71 -19.92 -12.11
C LEU A 6 35.87 -19.18 -13.46
N ASP A 7 36.54 -19.80 -14.43
CA ASP A 7 36.47 -19.39 -15.85
C ASP A 7 35.16 -19.90 -16.46
N HIS A 8 34.05 -19.49 -15.85
CA HIS A 8 32.72 -19.82 -16.32
C HIS A 8 32.06 -18.54 -16.81
N GLN A 9 32.23 -18.27 -18.11
CA GLN A 9 31.59 -17.17 -18.84
C GLN A 9 30.09 -17.06 -18.53
N ARG A 10 29.39 -18.19 -18.38
CA ARG A 10 27.98 -18.22 -18.01
C ARG A 10 27.72 -17.62 -16.62
N VAL A 11 28.55 -17.92 -15.63
CA VAL A 11 28.40 -17.39 -14.26
C VAL A 11 28.70 -15.89 -14.24
N GLN A 12 29.76 -15.46 -14.94
CA GLN A 12 30.09 -14.03 -15.07
C GLN A 12 28.98 -13.24 -15.76
N GLU A 13 28.35 -13.80 -16.79
CA GLU A 13 27.22 -13.19 -17.47
C GLU A 13 26.01 -13.03 -16.55
N VAL A 14 25.67 -14.08 -15.79
CA VAL A 14 24.59 -14.04 -14.79
C VAL A 14 24.86 -12.96 -13.74
N LEU A 15 26.08 -12.91 -13.19
CA LEU A 15 26.45 -11.89 -12.19
C LEU A 15 26.34 -10.47 -12.75
N ARG A 16 26.73 -10.24 -14.01
CA ARG A 16 26.58 -8.95 -14.67
C ARG A 16 25.11 -8.55 -14.83
N ARG A 17 24.23 -9.50 -15.18
CA ARG A 17 22.79 -9.23 -15.25
C ARG A 17 22.18 -8.88 -13.90
N VAL A 18 22.59 -9.59 -12.85
CA VAL A 18 22.16 -9.27 -11.48
C VAL A 18 22.65 -7.89 -11.07
N GLU A 19 23.91 -7.54 -11.34
CA GLU A 19 24.46 -6.20 -11.09
C GLU A 19 23.65 -5.11 -11.80
N TRP A 20 23.32 -5.33 -13.08
CA TRP A 20 22.45 -4.41 -13.84
C TRP A 20 21.05 -4.29 -13.23
N ALA A 21 20.45 -5.40 -12.78
CA ALA A 21 19.13 -5.39 -12.17
C ALA A 21 19.10 -4.67 -10.80
N VAL A 22 20.21 -4.71 -10.06
CA VAL A 22 20.39 -3.89 -8.85
C VAL A 22 20.55 -2.40 -9.21
N GLY A 23 21.17 -2.10 -10.36
CA GLY A 23 21.30 -0.73 -10.87
C GLY A 23 20.01 -0.12 -11.45
N ASP A 24 19.11 -0.95 -11.99
CA ASP A 24 17.79 -0.54 -12.49
C ASP A 24 16.66 -1.15 -11.66
N LEU A 25 16.28 -0.43 -10.59
CA LEU A 25 15.19 -0.82 -9.70
C LEU A 25 13.82 -0.33 -10.20
N ALA A 26 13.72 0.36 -11.33
CA ALA A 26 12.43 0.85 -11.84
C ALA A 26 11.39 -0.27 -12.04
N PRO A 27 11.76 -1.49 -12.52
CA PRO A 27 10.82 -2.62 -12.57
C PRO A 27 10.35 -3.07 -11.18
N LEU A 28 11.24 -3.11 -10.19
CA LEU A 28 10.91 -3.44 -8.80
C LEU A 28 9.97 -2.39 -8.20
N MET A 29 10.29 -1.10 -8.33
CA MET A 29 9.47 -0.01 -7.79
C MET A 29 8.05 0.02 -8.40
N ARG A 30 7.90 -0.31 -9.69
CA ARG A 30 6.57 -0.48 -10.30
C ARG A 30 5.81 -1.66 -9.69
N GLY A 31 6.49 -2.77 -9.40
CA GLY A 31 5.91 -3.92 -8.71
C GLY A 31 5.42 -3.54 -7.32
N ILE A 32 6.28 -2.88 -6.52
CA ILE A 32 5.93 -2.42 -5.17
C ILE A 32 4.75 -1.44 -5.21
N ALA A 33 4.74 -0.49 -6.15
CA ALA A 33 3.62 0.45 -6.30
C ALA A 33 2.30 -0.27 -6.64
N ALA A 34 2.34 -1.30 -7.48
CA ALA A 34 1.16 -2.10 -7.79
C ALA A 34 0.68 -2.91 -6.57
N GLU A 35 1.63 -3.49 -5.83
CA GLU A 35 1.35 -4.25 -4.61
C GLU A 35 0.71 -3.38 -3.53
N PHE A 36 1.22 -2.17 -3.32
CA PHE A 36 0.61 -1.21 -2.42
C PHE A 36 -0.82 -0.86 -2.80
N ALA A 37 -1.14 -0.80 -4.10
CA ALA A 37 -2.51 -0.60 -4.56
C ALA A 37 -3.39 -1.80 -4.19
N SER A 38 -2.90 -3.03 -4.42
CA SER A 38 -3.61 -4.28 -4.11
C SER A 38 -3.95 -4.37 -2.63
N ILE A 39 -2.95 -4.20 -1.76
CA ILE A 39 -3.15 -4.27 -0.30
C ILE A 39 -4.08 -3.15 0.17
N THR A 40 -4.01 -1.96 -0.44
CA THR A 40 -4.96 -0.89 -0.14
C THR A 40 -6.40 -1.27 -0.49
N GLU A 41 -6.61 -1.91 -1.64
CA GLU A 41 -7.92 -2.40 -2.06
C GLU A 41 -8.45 -3.50 -1.11
N GLU A 42 -7.59 -4.43 -0.72
CA GLU A 42 -7.90 -5.48 0.26
C GLU A 42 -8.31 -4.89 1.61
N ASN A 43 -7.56 -3.90 2.12
CA ASN A 43 -7.90 -3.19 3.35
C ASN A 43 -9.27 -2.49 3.26
N PHE A 44 -9.59 -1.90 2.10
CA PHE A 44 -10.90 -1.31 1.84
C PHE A 44 -12.04 -2.33 1.77
N GLU A 45 -11.79 -3.52 1.25
CA GLU A 45 -12.77 -4.61 1.17
C GLU A 45 -13.01 -5.27 2.53
N ALA A 46 -11.93 -5.56 3.26
CA ALA A 46 -11.96 -6.16 4.60
C ALA A 46 -12.43 -5.20 5.69
N GLU A 47 -12.44 -3.89 5.41
CA GLU A 47 -12.67 -2.84 6.40
C GLU A 47 -11.72 -2.94 7.60
N ALA A 48 -10.46 -3.25 7.31
CA ALA A 48 -9.41 -3.55 8.27
C ALA A 48 -8.04 -3.14 7.70
N GLN A 49 -7.04 -3.01 8.56
CA GLN A 49 -5.64 -3.03 8.14
C GLN A 49 -5.05 -4.37 8.54
N GLY A 50 -4.95 -5.30 7.60
CA GLY A 50 -4.61 -6.70 7.92
C GLY A 50 -5.64 -7.31 8.87
N ASP A 51 -5.18 -7.84 10.00
CA ASP A 51 -6.03 -8.47 11.01
C ASP A 51 -6.73 -7.46 11.96
N ASP A 52 -6.46 -6.16 11.84
CA ASP A 52 -7.00 -5.12 12.72
C ASP A 52 -8.23 -4.42 12.10
N PRO A 53 -9.47 -4.79 12.46
CA PRO A 53 -10.68 -4.21 11.88
C PRO A 53 -10.88 -2.75 12.31
N TRP A 54 -11.41 -1.94 11.39
CA TRP A 54 -11.73 -0.55 11.65
C TRP A 54 -12.87 -0.40 12.64
N GLN A 55 -12.86 0.71 13.38
CA GLN A 55 -13.99 1.06 14.22
C GLN A 55 -15.25 1.33 13.38
N THR A 56 -16.34 0.66 13.76
CA THR A 56 -17.64 0.76 13.10
C THR A 56 -18.18 2.20 13.09
N LEU A 57 -19.07 2.48 12.14
CA LEU A 57 -19.74 3.78 12.06
C LEU A 57 -20.64 4.01 13.27
N SER A 58 -20.68 5.25 13.76
CA SER A 58 -21.65 5.66 14.77
C SER A 58 -23.08 5.54 14.26
N GLU A 59 -24.03 5.28 15.16
CA GLU A 59 -25.47 5.18 14.83
C GLU A 59 -25.97 6.41 14.06
N VAL A 60 -25.50 7.60 14.44
CA VAL A 60 -25.86 8.85 13.73
C VAL A 60 -25.40 8.82 12.28
N THR A 61 -24.21 8.28 12.00
CA THR A 61 -23.66 8.22 10.64
C THR A 61 -24.37 7.15 9.81
N SER A 62 -24.62 5.97 10.38
CA SER A 62 -25.35 4.90 9.69
C SER A 62 -26.79 5.30 9.39
N SER A 63 -27.53 5.89 10.35
CA SER A 63 -28.90 6.38 10.10
C SER A 63 -28.96 7.47 9.03
N ARG A 64 -27.98 8.37 8.97
CA ARG A 64 -27.89 9.37 7.88
C ARG A 64 -27.67 8.72 6.52
N ARG A 65 -26.78 7.71 6.46
CA ARG A 65 -26.50 6.98 5.22
C ARG A 65 -27.66 6.11 4.77
N GLU A 66 -28.43 5.57 5.71
CA GLU A 66 -29.65 4.81 5.42
C GLU A 66 -30.72 5.73 4.81
N ALA A 67 -30.91 6.92 5.40
CA ALA A 67 -31.82 7.93 4.86
C ALA A 67 -31.40 8.42 3.45
N SER A 68 -30.11 8.43 3.13
CA SER A 68 -29.59 8.76 1.79
C SER A 68 -29.49 7.56 0.84
N GLY A 69 -29.90 6.36 1.26
CA GLY A 69 -29.88 5.14 0.43
C GLY A 69 -28.48 4.58 0.14
N THR A 70 -27.49 4.95 0.95
CA THR A 70 -26.08 4.52 0.83
C THR A 70 -25.65 3.53 1.92
N TRP A 71 -26.60 3.01 2.69
CA TRP A 71 -26.39 2.00 3.74
C TRP A 71 -27.53 0.96 3.68
N PRO A 72 -27.27 -0.35 3.89
CA PRO A 72 -25.99 -0.99 4.23
C PRO A 72 -24.96 -0.96 3.09
N GLY A 73 -23.68 -0.78 3.42
CA GLY A 73 -22.56 -0.69 2.47
C GLY A 73 -21.21 -0.57 3.18
N GLN A 74 -20.12 -0.36 2.44
CA GLN A 74 -18.78 -0.23 3.02
C GLN A 74 -18.53 1.18 3.60
N MET A 75 -17.81 1.25 4.71
CA MET A 75 -17.58 2.44 5.53
C MET A 75 -16.90 3.57 4.74
N LEU A 76 -15.89 3.24 3.93
CA LEU A 76 -15.14 4.23 3.14
C LEU A 76 -15.44 4.19 1.62
N GLN A 77 -16.36 3.31 1.17
CA GLN A 77 -16.71 3.14 -0.25
C GLN A 77 -18.16 3.56 -0.55
N VAL A 78 -18.51 4.81 -0.21
CA VAL A 78 -19.89 5.33 -0.31
C VAL A 78 -20.34 5.60 -1.75
N SER A 79 -19.42 5.89 -2.66
CA SER A 79 -19.74 6.24 -4.05
C SER A 79 -18.65 5.79 -5.02
N ALA A 80 -19.03 5.60 -6.29
CA ALA A 80 -18.13 5.15 -7.35
C ALA A 80 -16.93 6.08 -7.62
N GLY A 81 -17.00 7.35 -7.22
CA GLY A 81 -15.89 8.33 -7.30
C GLY A 81 -15.32 8.72 -5.94
N GLY A 82 -15.55 7.87 -4.93
CA GLY A 82 -15.22 8.08 -3.53
C GLY A 82 -13.75 7.91 -3.20
N LEU A 83 -13.45 7.54 -1.96
CA LEU A 83 -12.07 7.44 -1.47
C LEU A 83 -11.32 6.27 -2.10
N ALA A 84 -11.88 5.06 -2.09
CA ALA A 84 -11.26 3.88 -2.68
C ALA A 84 -10.95 4.08 -4.18
N ALA A 85 -11.90 4.64 -4.94
CA ALA A 85 -11.71 4.94 -6.36
C ALA A 85 -10.72 6.10 -6.66
N SER A 86 -10.23 6.79 -5.62
CA SER A 86 -9.27 7.90 -5.77
C SER A 86 -7.83 7.51 -5.48
N ILE A 87 -7.58 6.26 -5.13
CA ILE A 87 -6.24 5.74 -4.89
C ILE A 87 -5.47 5.74 -6.22
N THR A 88 -4.26 6.27 -6.16
CA THR A 88 -3.34 6.36 -7.28
C THR A 88 -1.96 5.93 -6.83
N THR A 89 -1.18 5.42 -7.77
CA THR A 89 0.18 4.98 -7.53
C THR A 89 1.14 5.60 -8.51
N GLN A 90 2.39 5.77 -8.08
CA GLN A 90 3.48 6.26 -8.91
C GLN A 90 4.75 5.48 -8.57
N ALA A 91 5.64 5.35 -9.54
CA ALA A 91 6.93 4.72 -9.34
C ALA A 91 8.02 5.45 -10.13
N THR A 92 9.18 5.58 -9.51
CA THR A 92 10.41 6.08 -10.13
C THR A 92 11.43 4.94 -10.20
N ASP A 93 12.69 5.24 -10.50
CA ASP A 93 13.80 4.30 -10.39
C ASP A 93 14.17 3.96 -8.93
N SER A 94 13.66 4.70 -7.95
CA SER A 94 14.13 4.64 -6.56
C SER A 94 13.02 4.76 -5.51
N SER A 95 11.78 5.01 -5.92
CA SER A 95 10.64 5.15 -5.01
C SER A 95 9.35 4.57 -5.60
N ALA A 96 8.54 3.97 -4.73
CA ALA A 96 7.17 3.57 -5.01
C ALA A 96 6.22 4.38 -4.11
N LEU A 97 5.13 4.89 -4.68
CA LEU A 97 4.16 5.76 -4.00
C LEU A 97 2.75 5.20 -4.18
N VAL A 98 1.95 5.33 -3.11
CA VAL A 98 0.50 5.08 -3.08
C VAL A 98 -0.17 6.20 -2.29
N GLY A 99 -1.36 6.64 -2.72
CA GLY A 99 -2.12 7.64 -1.99
C GLY A 99 -3.36 8.12 -2.71
N SER A 100 -4.08 9.06 -2.09
CA SER A 100 -5.28 9.69 -2.64
C SER A 100 -5.09 11.19 -2.83
N ASN A 101 -5.74 11.75 -3.85
CA ASN A 101 -5.81 13.19 -4.07
C ASN A 101 -6.98 13.88 -3.34
N LYS A 102 -7.79 13.15 -2.56
CA LYS A 102 -8.94 13.71 -1.84
C LYS A 102 -8.48 14.42 -0.57
N VAL A 103 -8.99 15.63 -0.33
CA VAL A 103 -8.63 16.44 0.85
C VAL A 103 -8.92 15.71 2.17
N TYR A 104 -10.00 14.93 2.23
CA TYR A 104 -10.40 14.20 3.44
C TYR A 104 -9.67 12.85 3.61
N ALA A 105 -8.84 12.42 2.66
CA ALA A 105 -8.19 11.11 2.66
C ALA A 105 -7.31 10.90 3.89
N ALA A 106 -6.49 11.90 4.22
CA ALA A 106 -5.60 11.86 5.39
C ALA A 106 -6.39 11.74 6.69
N MET A 107 -7.48 12.52 6.84
CA MET A 107 -8.36 12.46 8.02
C MET A 107 -9.04 11.09 8.16
N MET A 108 -9.43 10.44 7.07
CA MET A 108 -10.01 9.08 7.15
C MET A 108 -8.94 8.04 7.50
N HIS A 109 -7.72 8.20 7.00
CA HIS A 109 -6.63 7.27 7.24
C HIS A 109 -6.09 7.38 8.68
N PHE A 110 -5.72 8.58 9.12
CA PHE A 110 -5.10 8.84 10.42
C PHE A 110 -6.10 9.15 11.53
N GLY A 111 -7.35 9.46 11.20
CA GLY A 111 -8.30 10.01 12.17
C GLY A 111 -8.00 11.47 12.52
N GLY A 112 -8.70 11.97 13.53
CA GLY A 112 -8.45 13.30 14.09
C GLY A 112 -9.35 13.61 15.28
N SER A 113 -8.78 14.26 16.29
CA SER A 113 -9.51 14.69 17.48
C SER A 113 -10.11 16.09 17.30
N GLN A 114 -11.17 16.39 18.03
CA GLN A 114 -11.75 17.74 18.05
C GLN A 114 -10.82 18.77 18.72
N GLU A 115 -9.89 18.32 19.57
CA GLU A 115 -8.87 19.17 20.18
C GLU A 115 -7.88 19.70 19.12
N GLU A 116 -7.39 18.82 18.26
CA GLU A 116 -6.46 19.17 17.19
C GLU A 116 -7.17 19.84 16.00
N PHE A 117 -8.43 19.47 15.75
CA PHE A 117 -9.23 19.97 14.65
C PHE A 117 -10.57 20.56 15.16
N PRO A 118 -10.61 21.84 15.59
CA PRO A 118 -11.75 22.45 16.26
C PRO A 118 -13.06 22.49 15.45
N ASN A 119 -12.97 22.34 14.13
CA ASN A 119 -14.13 22.33 13.23
C ASN A 119 -14.81 20.96 13.13
N LEU A 120 -14.25 19.92 13.77
CA LEU A 120 -14.89 18.62 13.85
C LEU A 120 -16.09 18.67 14.79
N TRP A 121 -17.13 17.94 14.42
CA TRP A 121 -18.35 17.77 15.22
C TRP A 121 -18.17 16.73 16.35
N GLY A 122 -17.05 16.00 16.32
CA GLY A 122 -16.62 14.99 17.26
C GLY A 122 -15.37 14.29 16.72
N ASP A 123 -14.75 13.43 17.52
CA ASP A 123 -13.55 12.71 17.12
C ASP A 123 -13.84 11.76 15.94
N ILE A 124 -12.90 11.71 14.99
CA ILE A 124 -12.93 10.81 13.85
C ILE A 124 -11.92 9.69 14.13
N PRO A 125 -12.37 8.43 14.27
CA PRO A 125 -11.43 7.33 14.45
C PRO A 125 -10.69 7.04 13.14
N ALA A 126 -9.42 6.66 13.29
CA ALA A 126 -8.57 6.22 12.19
C ALA A 126 -9.14 4.98 11.51
N ARG A 127 -9.06 4.95 10.19
CA ARG A 127 -9.39 3.79 9.35
C ARG A 127 -8.24 3.61 8.37
N PRO A 128 -7.11 3.07 8.83
CA PRO A 128 -5.91 3.02 8.02
C PRO A 128 -6.12 2.03 6.87
N TYR A 129 -6.28 2.56 5.66
CA TYR A 129 -6.44 1.76 4.44
C TYR A 129 -5.15 1.62 3.62
N LEU A 130 -4.15 2.49 3.82
CA LEU A 130 -2.85 2.34 3.15
C LEU A 130 -2.03 1.25 3.84
N PRO A 131 -1.07 0.61 3.14
CA PRO A 131 -0.24 -0.47 3.68
C PRO A 131 0.84 0.03 4.65
N MET A 132 0.63 1.17 5.30
CA MET A 132 1.54 1.78 6.26
C MET A 132 0.78 2.69 7.25
N ASP A 133 1.40 2.96 8.40
CA ASP A 133 0.92 3.94 9.38
C ASP A 133 1.51 5.36 9.16
N ALA A 134 1.24 6.29 10.08
CA ALA A 134 1.70 7.68 10.02
C ALA A 134 3.21 7.82 10.13
N GLU A 135 3.85 6.86 10.79
CA GLU A 135 5.30 6.78 10.98
C GLU A 135 5.99 6.11 9.78
N GLY A 136 5.22 5.64 8.80
CA GLY A 136 5.71 4.93 7.62
C GLY A 136 6.11 3.49 7.91
N LYS A 137 5.68 2.93 9.04
CA LYS A 137 5.84 1.51 9.33
C LYS A 137 4.85 0.74 8.46
N LEU A 138 5.38 -0.23 7.71
CA LEU A 138 4.57 -1.07 6.83
C LEU A 138 3.67 -2.01 7.64
N GLN A 139 2.52 -2.31 7.06
CA GLN A 139 1.73 -3.48 7.41
C GLN A 139 2.60 -4.75 7.17
N PRO A 140 2.57 -5.77 8.05
CA PRO A 140 3.41 -6.96 7.93
C PRO A 140 3.31 -7.64 6.56
N GLU A 141 2.09 -7.81 6.04
CA GLU A 141 1.86 -8.42 4.73
C GLU A 141 2.52 -7.60 3.60
N ALA A 142 2.50 -6.27 3.71
CA ALA A 142 3.15 -5.40 2.74
C ALA A 142 4.68 -5.48 2.80
N GLU A 143 5.25 -5.62 4.00
CA GLU A 143 6.69 -5.85 4.18
C GLU A 143 7.12 -7.17 3.52
N ASP A 144 6.40 -8.26 3.79
CA ASP A 144 6.67 -9.58 3.20
C ASP A 144 6.55 -9.55 1.67
N SER A 145 5.48 -8.96 1.11
CA SER A 145 5.32 -8.83 -0.35
C SER A 145 6.45 -8.02 -0.99
N ILE A 146 6.95 -6.97 -0.35
CA ILE A 146 8.09 -6.19 -0.87
C ILE A 146 9.35 -7.04 -0.93
N LEU A 147 9.62 -7.82 0.13
CA LEU A 147 10.78 -8.72 0.17
C LEU A 147 10.70 -9.77 -0.93
N ASP A 148 9.53 -10.36 -1.14
CA ASP A 148 9.29 -11.33 -2.21
C ASP A 148 9.47 -10.72 -3.60
N LEU A 149 8.96 -9.51 -3.83
CA LEU A 149 9.17 -8.78 -5.08
C LEU A 149 10.65 -8.47 -5.32
N ALA A 150 11.39 -8.06 -4.28
CA ALA A 150 12.81 -7.76 -4.38
C ALA A 150 13.62 -9.02 -4.74
N LEU A 151 13.35 -10.14 -4.06
CA LEU A 151 14.00 -11.42 -4.35
C LEU A 151 13.63 -11.93 -5.75
N GLY A 152 12.36 -11.84 -6.13
CA GLY A 152 11.86 -12.21 -7.44
C GLY A 152 12.49 -11.40 -8.57
N HIS A 153 12.76 -10.09 -8.35
CA HIS A 153 13.45 -9.23 -9.31
C HIS A 153 14.88 -9.72 -9.58
N LEU A 154 15.63 -10.03 -8.53
CA LEU A 154 17.00 -10.56 -8.64
C LEU A 154 17.03 -11.95 -9.27
N GLU A 155 16.10 -12.83 -8.87
CA GLU A 155 15.98 -14.17 -9.43
C GLU A 155 15.66 -14.13 -10.94
N LYS A 156 14.75 -13.25 -11.35
CA LYS A 156 14.39 -13.07 -12.76
C LYS A 156 15.58 -12.54 -13.57
N ALA A 157 16.43 -11.70 -13.00
CA ALA A 157 17.66 -11.25 -13.64
C ALA A 157 18.69 -12.39 -13.80
N ALA A 158 18.77 -13.28 -12.81
CA ALA A 158 19.70 -14.41 -12.84
C ALA A 158 19.30 -15.52 -13.83
N ARG A 159 18.00 -15.69 -14.08
CA ARG A 159 17.43 -16.77 -14.91
C ARG A 159 17.26 -16.43 -16.39
N GLN A 160 17.17 -15.15 -16.75
CA GLN A 160 17.32 -14.70 -18.14
C GLN A 160 18.72 -15.03 -18.66
#